data_AF-A0A2N7QP72-F1
#
_entry.id   AF-A0A2N7QP72-F1
#
_cell.length_a   1.000
_cell.length_b   1.000
_cell.length_c   1.000
_cell.angle_alpha   90.00
_cell.angle_beta   90.00
_cell.angle_gamma   90.00
#
_symmetry.space_group_name_H-M   'P 1'
#
loop_
_entity.id
_entity.type
_entity.pdbx_description
1 polymer ?
#
loop_
_entity_poly.entity_id
_entity_poly.type
_entity_poly.pdbx_seq_one_letter_code
_entity_poly.pdbx_strand_id
1 'polypeptide(L)'
;MNWADYIILAVLGVSVLIGLWRGLISEVLALGIWAAGFWVAWALGPSVAGYYEHWISLPSARIAAGYATCFVTVLILGALVRFLVARLVEGTGLSGTDRLLGMLFGSREACCW
;
A
#
# COMPACT_ATOMS: atom_id res chain seq x y z
N MET A 1 -3.20 40.78 -10.09
CA MET A 1 -3.26 39.43 -9.51
C MET A 1 -3.67 39.61 -8.06
N ASN A 2 -4.88 39.16 -7.73
CA ASN A 2 -5.46 39.45 -6.42
C ASN A 2 -4.73 38.62 -5.36
N TRP A 3 -4.62 39.11 -4.13
CA TRP A 3 -4.06 38.33 -3.02
C TRP A 3 -4.81 36.99 -2.82
N ALA A 4 -6.09 36.97 -3.20
CA ALA A 4 -6.92 35.77 -3.26
C ALA A 4 -6.39 34.72 -4.24
N ASP A 5 -5.86 35.11 -5.42
CA ASP A 5 -5.27 34.18 -6.38
C ASP A 5 -4.06 33.46 -5.78
N TYR A 6 -3.21 34.19 -5.04
CA TYR A 6 -2.03 33.62 -4.37
C TYR A 6 -2.41 32.63 -3.27
N ILE A 7 -3.45 32.92 -2.49
CA ILE A 7 -3.94 32.01 -1.44
C ILE A 7 -4.48 30.71 -2.07
N ILE A 8 -5.27 30.82 -3.15
CA ILE A 8 -5.81 29.66 -3.85
C ILE A 8 -4.68 28.79 -4.40
N LEU A 9 -3.69 29.40 -5.05
CA LEU A 9 -2.56 28.67 -5.63
C LEU A 9 -1.72 27.95 -4.55
N ALA A 10 -1.51 28.59 -3.40
CA ALA A 10 -0.79 28.01 -2.28
C ALA A 10 -1.52 26.79 -1.69
N VAL A 11 -2.83 26.90 -1.43
CA VAL A 11 -3.64 25.79 -0.91
C VAL A 11 -3.70 24.63 -1.91
N LEU A 12 -3.87 24.93 -3.19
CA LEU A 12 -3.91 23.92 -4.25
C LEU A 12 -2.56 23.20 -4.37
N GLY A 13 -1.45 23.95 -4.35
CA GLY A 13 -0.10 23.40 -4.40
C GLY A 13 0.18 22.47 -3.21
N VAL A 14 -0.20 22.87 -2.00
CA VAL A 14 -0.04 22.04 -0.80
C VAL A 14 -0.90 20.77 -0.88
N SER A 15 -2.16 20.86 -1.29
CA SER A 15 -3.03 19.68 -1.44
C SER A 15 -2.49 18.67 -2.46
N VAL A 16 -2.04 19.15 -3.63
CA VAL A 16 -1.45 18.29 -4.66
C VAL A 16 -0.18 17.64 -4.16
N LEU A 17 0.69 18.39 -3.50
CA LEU A 17 1.97 17.88 -2.99
C LEU A 17 1.76 16.75 -1.97
N ILE A 18 0.81 16.92 -1.06
CA ILE A 18 0.52 15.90 -0.05
C ILE A 18 -0.15 14.66 -0.68
N GLY A 19 -1.07 14.87 -1.63
CA GLY A 19 -1.70 13.77 -2.38
C GLY A 19 -0.68 12.94 -3.16
N LEU A 20 0.26 13.61 -3.84
CA LEU A 20 1.34 12.97 -4.59
C LEU A 20 2.25 12.14 -3.68
N TRP A 21 2.67 12.72 -2.55
CA TRP A 21 3.56 12.04 -1.60
C TRP A 21 2.92 10.79 -1.00
N ARG A 22 1.62 10.86 -0.67
CA ARG A 22 0.86 9.75 -0.11
C ARG A 22 0.67 8.61 -1.12
N GLY A 23 0.40 8.96 -2.39
CA GLY A 23 0.33 7.98 -3.49
C GLY A 23 1.67 7.29 -3.73
N LEU A 24 2.75 8.06 -3.78
CA LEU A 24 4.10 7.54 -4.05
C LEU A 24 4.56 6.56 -2.98
N ILE A 25 4.32 6.85 -1.69
CA ILE A 25 4.68 5.93 -0.59
C ILE A 25 3.95 4.59 -0.73
N SER A 26 2.65 4.62 -1.04
CA SER A 26 1.87 3.40 -1.24
C SER A 26 2.43 2.56 -2.39
N GLU A 27 2.79 3.20 -3.48
CA GLU A 27 3.32 2.53 -4.68
C GLU A 27 4.69 1.90 -4.42
N VAL A 28 5.59 2.66 -3.79
CA VAL A 28 6.93 2.20 -3.42
C VAL A 28 6.86 1.05 -2.41
N LEU A 29 5.95 1.10 -1.43
CA LEU A 29 5.74 -0.01 -0.50
C LEU A 29 5.24 -1.26 -1.23
N ALA A 30 4.28 -1.12 -2.15
CA ALA A 30 3.76 -2.25 -2.91
C ALA A 30 4.86 -2.91 -3.76
N LEU A 31 5.66 -2.09 -4.47
CA LEU A 31 6.82 -2.55 -5.24
C LEU A 31 7.87 -3.21 -4.35
N GLY A 32 8.17 -2.61 -3.19
CA GLY A 32 9.13 -3.13 -2.22
C GLY A 32 8.72 -4.47 -1.64
N ILE A 33 7.44 -4.67 -1.33
CA ILE A 33 6.89 -5.94 -0.83
C ILE A 33 7.02 -7.03 -1.89
N TRP A 34 6.73 -6.72 -3.15
CA TRP A 34 6.89 -7.64 -4.26
C TRP A 34 8.36 -8.03 -4.46
N ALA A 35 9.26 -7.06 -4.47
CA ALA A 35 10.69 -7.30 -4.60
C ALA A 35 11.24 -8.12 -3.42
N ALA A 36 10.84 -7.81 -2.19
CA ALA A 36 11.20 -8.55 -0.99
C ALA A 36 10.63 -9.98 -1.03
N GLY A 37 9.40 -10.16 -1.52
CA GLY A 37 8.77 -11.48 -1.71
C GLY A 37 9.58 -12.36 -2.65
N PHE A 38 10.00 -11.83 -3.79
CA PHE A 38 10.88 -12.56 -4.71
C PHE A 38 12.25 -12.86 -4.10
N TRP A 39 12.86 -11.87 -3.44
CA TRP A 39 14.18 -12.04 -2.83
C TRP A 39 14.18 -13.14 -1.76
N VAL A 40 13.19 -13.10 -0.87
CA VAL A 40 13.03 -14.09 0.20
C VAL A 40 12.67 -15.45 -0.37
N ALA A 41 11.80 -15.52 -1.37
CA ALA A 41 11.49 -16.77 -2.04
C ALA A 41 12.77 -17.38 -2.64
N TRP A 42 13.63 -16.58 -3.28
CA TRP A 42 14.90 -17.05 -3.84
C TRP A 42 15.89 -17.52 -2.77
N ALA A 43 16.03 -16.77 -1.68
CA ALA A 43 16.99 -17.08 -0.62
C ALA A 43 16.54 -18.23 0.30
N LEU A 44 15.27 -18.24 0.72
CA LEU A 44 14.73 -19.18 1.69
C LEU A 44 13.97 -20.36 1.07
N GLY A 45 13.56 -20.28 -0.20
CA GLY A 45 12.81 -21.34 -0.89
C GLY A 45 13.46 -22.73 -0.78
N PRO A 46 14.78 -22.88 -1.02
CA PRO A 46 15.48 -24.17 -0.84
C PRO A 46 15.51 -24.66 0.61
N SER A 47 15.65 -23.74 1.58
CA SER A 47 15.69 -24.07 3.00
C SER A 47 14.33 -24.55 3.50
N VAL A 48 13.25 -23.90 3.06
CA VAL A 48 11.87 -24.28 3.39
C VAL A 48 11.47 -25.59 2.70
N ALA A 49 11.93 -25.81 1.47
CA ALA A 49 11.72 -27.07 0.74
C ALA A 49 12.29 -28.28 1.51
N GLY A 50 13.37 -28.11 2.29
CA GLY A 50 13.92 -29.17 3.14
C GLY A 50 12.95 -29.67 4.22
N TYR A 51 12.10 -28.80 4.78
CA TYR A 51 11.09 -29.24 5.77
C TYR A 51 9.97 -30.09 5.15
N TYR A 52 9.75 -29.96 3.84
CA TYR A 52 8.75 -30.73 3.11
C TYR A 52 9.27 -32.08 2.59
N GLU A 53 10.54 -32.41 2.86
CA GLU A 53 11.20 -33.65 2.41
C GLU A 53 10.49 -34.92 2.92
N HIS A 54 9.85 -34.85 4.09
CA HIS A 54 9.13 -36.00 4.65
C HIS A 54 7.70 -36.18 4.08
N TRP A 55 7.12 -35.14 3.49
CA TRP A 55 5.72 -35.14 3.04
C TRP A 55 5.58 -35.33 1.53
N ILE A 56 6.59 -34.90 0.75
CA ILE A 56 6.54 -34.87 -0.70
C ILE A 56 7.75 -35.61 -1.27
N SER A 57 7.49 -36.75 -1.92
CA SER A 57 8.50 -37.58 -2.57
C SER A 57 8.99 -37.04 -3.91
N LEU A 58 8.23 -36.14 -4.55
CA LEU A 58 8.59 -35.57 -5.85
C LEU A 58 9.46 -34.30 -5.67
N PRO A 59 10.74 -34.29 -6.11
CA PRO A 59 11.68 -33.19 -5.83
C PRO A 59 11.24 -31.84 -6.40
N SER A 60 10.61 -31.83 -7.58
CA SER A 60 10.13 -30.61 -8.25
C SER A 60 8.96 -29.97 -7.49
N ALA A 61 8.01 -30.78 -7.02
CA ALA A 61 6.86 -30.31 -6.24
C ALA A 61 7.28 -29.77 -4.88
N ARG A 62 8.28 -30.38 -4.23
CA ARG A 62 8.84 -29.94 -2.95
C ARG A 62 9.44 -28.54 -3.02
N ILE A 63 10.24 -28.30 -4.05
CA ILE A 63 10.87 -27.01 -4.29
C ILE A 63 9.79 -25.95 -4.57
N ALA A 64 8.85 -26.25 -5.47
CA ALA A 64 7.73 -25.34 -5.79
C ALA A 64 6.89 -24.98 -4.55
N ALA A 65 6.60 -25.95 -3.68
CA ALA A 65 5.87 -25.74 -2.44
C ALA A 65 6.62 -24.80 -1.48
N GLY A 66 7.94 -24.97 -1.33
CA GLY A 66 8.78 -24.10 -0.49
C GLY A 66 8.84 -22.66 -0.99
N TYR A 67 9.00 -22.46 -2.30
CA TYR A 67 8.92 -21.13 -2.92
C TYR A 67 7.55 -20.48 -2.69
N ALA A 68 6.46 -21.23 -2.91
CA ALA A 68 5.10 -20.73 -2.74
C ALA A 68 4.82 -20.32 -1.28
N THR A 69 5.23 -21.14 -0.30
CA THR A 69 5.03 -20.80 1.12
C THR A 69 5.83 -19.57 1.54
N CYS A 70 7.10 -19.47 1.15
CA CYS A 70 7.90 -18.27 1.40
C CYS A 70 7.26 -17.03 0.80
N PHE A 71 6.86 -17.08 -0.47
CA PHE A 71 6.29 -15.96 -1.19
C PHE A 71 4.98 -15.48 -0.54
N VAL A 72 4.07 -16.41 -0.23
CA VAL A 72 2.80 -16.10 0.45
C VAL A 72 3.04 -15.50 1.83
N THR A 73 3.99 -16.05 2.60
CA THR A 73 4.33 -15.53 3.93
C THR A 73 4.80 -14.07 3.87
N VAL A 74 5.66 -13.74 2.90
CA VAL A 74 6.15 -12.37 2.73
C VAL A 74 5.06 -11.44 2.22
N LEU A 75 4.20 -11.87 1.31
CA LEU A 75 3.06 -11.07 0.87
C LEU A 75 2.11 -10.74 2.02
N ILE A 76 1.83 -11.71 2.91
CA ILE A 76 0.99 -11.48 4.09
C ILE A 76 1.65 -10.47 5.04
N LEU A 77 2.94 -10.64 5.35
CA LEU A 77 3.68 -9.70 6.20
C LEU A 77 3.75 -8.30 5.57
N GLY A 78 4.02 -8.22 4.27
CA GLY A 78 4.02 -6.97 3.52
C GLY A 78 2.66 -6.29 3.48
N ALA A 79 1.58 -7.05 3.27
CA ALA A 79 0.21 -6.54 3.32
C ALA A 79 -0.13 -6.00 4.71
N LEU A 80 0.32 -6.66 5.78
CA LEU A 80 0.15 -6.18 7.15
C LEU A 80 0.89 -4.86 7.38
N VAL A 81 2.14 -4.75 6.94
CA VAL A 81 2.93 -3.50 7.00
C VAL A 81 2.23 -2.39 6.23
N ARG A 82 1.80 -2.66 4.99
CA ARG A 82 1.07 -1.69 4.17
C ARG A 82 -0.23 -1.25 4.82
N PHE A 83 -0.96 -2.18 5.44
CA PHE A 83 -2.18 -1.87 6.19
C PHE A 83 -1.89 -0.99 7.41
N LEU A 84 -0.83 -1.29 8.16
CA LEU A 84 -0.40 -0.47 9.30
C LEU A 84 -0.03 0.95 8.87
N VAL A 85 0.74 1.08 7.79
CA VAL A 85 1.11 2.38 7.22
C VAL A 85 -0.12 3.14 6.73
N ALA A 86 -1.03 2.47 6.02
CA ALA A 86 -2.28 3.07 5.56
C ALA A 86 -3.12 3.58 6.74
N ARG A 87 -3.22 2.80 7.83
CA ARG A 87 -3.92 3.18 9.06
C ARG A 87 -3.25 4.34 9.79
N LEU A 88 -1.92 4.37 9.86
CA LEU A 88 -1.18 5.51 10.42
C LEU A 88 -1.44 6.78 9.61
N VAL A 89 -1.36 6.68 8.28
CA VAL A 89 -1.61 7.80 7.36
C VAL A 89 -3.04 8.32 7.47
N GLU A 90 -4.04 7.42 7.55
CA GLU A 90 -5.43 7.75 7.82
C GLU A 90 -5.59 8.47 9.18
N GLY A 91 -4.90 7.99 10.22
CA GLY A 91 -4.88 8.59 11.55
C GLY A 91 -4.22 9.97 11.61
N THR A 92 -3.26 10.24 10.71
CA THR A 92 -2.55 11.54 10.65
C THR A 92 -3.30 12.67 9.92
N GLY A 93 -4.54 12.45 9.46
CA GLY A 93 -5.46 13.57 9.17
C GLY A 93 -5.59 14.03 7.71
N LEU A 94 -5.40 13.15 6.72
CA LEU A 94 -5.60 13.48 5.29
C LEU A 94 -6.78 12.75 4.62
N SER A 95 -7.71 12.23 5.42
CA SER A 95 -9.10 12.07 4.99
C SER A 95 -9.91 13.37 5.16
N GLY A 96 -9.32 14.40 5.78
CA GLY A 96 -9.98 15.66 6.16
C GLY A 96 -10.26 16.58 4.98
N THR A 97 -9.32 16.81 4.06
CA THR A 97 -9.52 17.79 2.98
C THR A 97 -10.58 17.37 1.96
N ASP A 98 -10.61 16.09 1.56
CA ASP A 98 -11.64 15.55 0.65
C ASP A 98 -13.04 15.49 1.27
N ARG A 99 -13.14 15.16 2.58
CA ARG A 99 -14.43 15.21 3.28
C ARG A 99 -14.91 16.63 3.53
N LEU A 100 -14.00 17.58 3.79
CA LEU A 100 -14.35 18.99 3.97
C LEU A 100 -14.80 19.62 2.65
N LEU A 101 -14.14 19.34 1.52
CA LEU A 101 -14.64 19.76 0.20
C LEU A 101 -15.95 19.05 -0.17
N GLY A 102 -16.06 17.74 0.07
CA GLY A 102 -17.30 16.98 -0.20
C GLY A 102 -18.49 17.42 0.66
N MET A 103 -18.27 17.86 1.91
CA MET A 103 -19.32 18.41 2.78
C MET A 103 -19.64 19.88 2.47
N LEU A 104 -18.64 20.69 2.09
CA LEU A 104 -18.84 22.10 1.72
C LEU A 104 -19.52 22.26 0.35
N PHE A 105 -19.32 21.33 -0.59
CA PHE A 105 -20.03 21.31 -1.87
C PHE A 105 -21.28 20.44 -1.87
N GLY A 106 -21.34 19.40 -1.02
CA GLY A 106 -22.49 18.48 -0.91
C GLY A 106 -23.73 19.06 -0.24
N SER A 107 -23.63 20.23 0.40
CA SER A 107 -24.79 20.89 1.03
C SER A 107 -25.67 21.69 0.06
N ARG A 108 -25.38 21.70 -1.25
CA ARG A 108 -26.20 22.42 -2.24
C ARG A 108 -27.01 21.54 -3.20
N GLU A 109 -26.87 20.22 -3.16
CA GLU A 109 -27.62 19.32 -4.07
C GLU A 109 -28.37 18.18 -3.37
N ALA A 110 -28.30 18.03 -2.04
CA ALA A 110 -29.04 16.98 -1.32
C ALA A 110 -30.42 17.43 -0.79
N CYS A 111 -30.91 18.61 -1.18
CA CYS A 111 -32.25 19.07 -0.80
C CYS A 111 -33.00 19.52 -2.06
N CYS A 112 -33.81 18.60 -2.61
CA CYS A 112 -34.84 18.79 -3.64
C CYS A 112 -34.49 18.39 -5.10
N TRP A 113 -34.36 17.08 -5.37
CA TRP A 113 -35.18 16.33 -6.34
C TRP A 113 -34.95 14.81 -6.20
#